data_AF-A0A933V6V5-F1
#
_entry.id   AF-A0A933V6V5-F1
#
_cell.length_a   1.000
_cell.length_b   1.000
_cell.length_c   1.000
_cell.angle_alpha   90.00
_cell.angle_beta   90.00
_cell.angle_gamma   90.00
#
_symmetry.space_group_name_H-M   'P 1'
#
loop_
_entity.id
_entity.type
_entity.pdbx_description
1 polymer ?
#
loop_
_entity_poly.entity_id
_entity_poly.type
_entity_poly.pdbx_seq_one_letter_code
_entity_poly.pdbx_strand_id
1 'polypeptide(L)'
;MSFVVFSFIIWRFLLFVAAALSLQLIPVRLGFLGGGEENYFISPLLWGWANMDGAHYLSIAQNGYYQYEQAFFPLYPMLIRLLANFMDKNYLLSALFISHLFFLGSLIIFYKLLKKQFSEGVARW
;
A
#
# COMPACT_ATOMS: atom_id res chain seq x y z
N MET A 1 -21.76 -5.34 -0.74
CA MET A 1 -20.50 -6.01 -1.12
C MET A 1 -20.06 -5.57 -2.50
N SER A 2 -20.88 -5.77 -3.55
CA SER A 2 -20.60 -5.29 -4.91
C SER A 2 -20.22 -3.80 -4.97
N PHE A 3 -20.98 -2.94 -4.29
CA PHE A 3 -20.67 -1.50 -4.19
C PHE A 3 -19.24 -1.23 -3.68
N VAL A 4 -18.86 -1.80 -2.53
CA VAL A 4 -17.53 -1.59 -1.92
C VAL A 4 -16.41 -2.07 -2.85
N VAL A 5 -16.55 -3.25 -3.45
CA VAL A 5 -15.54 -3.80 -4.36
C VAL A 5 -15.41 -2.93 -5.62
N PHE A 6 -16.53 -2.48 -6.17
CA PHE A 6 -16.55 -1.58 -7.33
C PHE A 6 -15.88 -0.25 -7.02
N SER A 7 -16.23 0.38 -5.90
CA SER A 7 -15.60 1.62 -5.43
C SER A 7 -14.10 1.45 -5.20
N PHE A 8 -13.67 0.31 -4.62
CA PHE A 8 -12.25 0.00 -4.45
C PHE A 8 -11.52 -0.11 -5.80
N ILE A 9 -12.10 -0.79 -6.79
CA ILE A 9 -11.49 -0.93 -8.13
C ILE A 9 -11.39 0.42 -8.84
N ILE A 10 -12.46 1.22 -8.84
CA ILE A 10 -12.44 2.58 -9.40
C ILE A 10 -11.37 3.41 -8.71
N TRP A 11 -11.34 3.40 -7.38
CA TRP A 11 -10.36 4.14 -6.61
C TRP A 11 -8.93 3.73 -6.95
N ARG A 12 -8.66 2.43 -7.07
CA ARG A 12 -7.35 1.93 -7.50
C ARG A 12 -6.99 2.40 -8.90
N PHE A 13 -7.93 2.34 -9.84
CA PHE A 13 -7.70 2.84 -11.19
C PHE A 13 -7.36 4.34 -11.20
N LEU A 14 -8.14 5.16 -10.48
CA LEU A 14 -7.90 6.60 -10.37
C LEU A 14 -6.53 6.91 -9.75
N LEU A 15 -6.12 6.16 -8.73
CA LEU A 15 -4.80 6.34 -8.11
C LEU A 15 -3.66 5.96 -9.08
N PHE A 16 -3.83 4.95 -9.93
CA PHE A 16 -2.85 4.64 -10.99
C PHE A 16 -2.77 5.74 -12.05
N VAL A 17 -3.90 6.32 -12.44
CA VAL A 17 -3.93 7.48 -13.35
C VAL A 17 -3.21 8.68 -12.71
N ALA A 18 -3.52 8.98 -11.44
CA ALA A 18 -2.85 10.05 -10.69
C ALA A 18 -1.33 9.81 -10.57
N ALA A 19 -0.91 8.57 -10.31
CA ALA A 19 0.50 8.18 -10.28
C ALA A 19 1.18 8.33 -11.65
N ALA A 20 0.50 8.03 -12.76
CA ALA A 20 1.05 8.23 -14.10
C ALA A 20 1.19 9.72 -14.45
N LEU A 21 0.19 10.53 -14.09
CA LEU A 21 0.24 11.98 -14.30
C LEU A 21 1.31 12.65 -13.42
N SER A 22 1.52 12.18 -12.19
CA SER A 22 2.53 12.77 -11.30
C SER A 22 3.94 12.66 -11.86
N LEU A 23 4.25 11.59 -12.61
CA LEU A 23 5.56 11.44 -13.27
C LEU A 23 5.84 12.51 -14.33
N GLN A 24 4.80 13.15 -14.88
CA GLN A 24 4.94 14.21 -15.89
C GLN A 24 4.83 15.61 -15.29
N LEU A 25 4.07 15.75 -14.21
CA LEU A 25 3.68 17.05 -13.66
C LEU A 25 4.48 17.46 -12.42
N ILE A 26 5.01 16.49 -11.67
CA ILE A 26 5.63 16.73 -10.37
C ILE A 26 7.12 16.36 -10.45
N PRO A 27 8.04 17.28 -10.13
CA PRO A 27 9.46 16.95 -10.10
C PRO A 27 9.76 15.92 -9.02
N VAL A 28 10.60 14.94 -9.37
CA VAL A 28 11.03 13.89 -8.45
C VAL A 28 11.86 14.49 -7.31
N ARG A 29 11.57 14.08 -6.08
CA ARG A 29 12.35 14.44 -4.89
C ARG A 29 13.14 13.22 -4.41
N LEU A 30 14.47 13.35 -4.41
CA LEU A 30 15.38 12.31 -3.95
C LEU A 30 15.30 12.10 -2.43
N GLY A 31 15.77 10.93 -1.97
CA GLY A 31 15.80 10.53 -0.56
C GLY A 31 14.52 9.87 -0.03
N PHE A 32 13.39 9.95 -0.74
CA PHE A 32 12.10 9.39 -0.31
C PHE A 32 11.52 8.35 -1.30
N LEU A 33 12.35 7.84 -2.21
CA LEU A 33 11.91 6.95 -3.28
C LEU A 33 11.89 5.49 -2.81
N GLY A 34 10.77 4.81 -3.04
CA GLY A 34 10.64 3.39 -2.75
C GLY A 34 11.66 2.58 -3.55
N GLY A 35 12.29 1.60 -2.90
CA GLY A 35 13.32 0.77 -3.53
C GLY A 35 14.66 1.46 -3.77
N GLY A 36 14.81 2.72 -3.34
CA GLY A 36 15.96 3.55 -3.67
C GLY A 36 15.88 4.09 -5.10
N GLU A 37 16.80 5.00 -5.43
CA GLU A 37 16.81 5.71 -6.71
C GLU A 37 16.91 4.76 -7.91
N GLU A 38 17.80 3.76 -7.83
CA GLU A 38 18.03 2.78 -8.90
C GLU A 38 16.75 2.05 -9.32
N ASN A 39 16.07 1.41 -8.35
CA ASN A 39 14.87 0.65 -8.63
C ASN A 39 13.70 1.55 -9.02
N TYR A 40 13.58 2.73 -8.39
CA TYR A 40 12.54 3.69 -8.71
C TYR A 40 12.61 4.15 -10.16
N PHE A 41 13.78 4.50 -10.68
CA PHE A 41 13.90 4.96 -12.06
C PHE A 41 13.68 3.85 -13.10
N ILE A 42 13.90 2.58 -12.73
CA ILE A 42 13.54 1.42 -13.57
C ILE A 42 12.02 1.25 -13.65
N SER A 43 11.31 1.36 -12.53
CA SER A 43 9.86 1.14 -12.48
C SER A 43 9.14 2.08 -11.50
N PRO A 44 8.97 3.37 -11.86
CA PRO A 44 8.48 4.38 -10.92
C PRO A 44 7.02 4.18 -10.54
N LEU A 45 6.20 3.62 -11.44
CA LEU A 45 4.80 3.27 -11.17
C LEU A 45 4.62 2.07 -10.24
N LEU A 46 5.67 1.26 -10.05
CA LEU A 46 5.67 0.14 -9.12
C LEU A 46 6.27 0.57 -7.78
N TRP A 47 7.45 1.17 -7.82
CA TRP A 47 8.19 1.55 -6.62
C TRP A 47 7.65 2.81 -5.93
N GLY A 48 6.91 3.66 -6.64
CA GLY A 48 6.26 4.84 -6.05
C GLY A 48 5.28 4.52 -4.93
N TRP A 49 4.72 3.30 -4.89
CA TRP A 49 3.86 2.84 -3.80
C TRP A 49 4.61 2.52 -2.50
N ALA A 50 5.94 2.50 -2.54
CA ALA A 50 6.80 2.33 -1.36
C ALA A 50 7.60 3.60 -1.01
N ASN A 51 7.23 4.76 -1.56
CA ASN A 51 7.83 6.03 -1.18
C ASN A 51 7.64 6.31 0.32
N MET A 52 8.48 7.20 0.88
CA MET A 52 8.43 7.63 2.28
C MET A 52 8.55 6.43 3.24
N ASP A 53 7.63 6.30 4.18
CA ASP A 53 7.58 5.25 5.20
C ASP A 53 7.46 3.83 4.63
N GLY A 54 7.05 3.68 3.37
CA GLY A 54 7.06 2.39 2.68
C GLY A 54 8.46 1.77 2.65
N ALA A 55 9.50 2.58 2.45
CA ALA A 55 10.89 2.12 2.44
C ALA A 55 11.31 1.55 3.80
N HIS A 56 10.87 2.15 4.91
CA HIS A 56 11.13 1.64 6.26
C HIS A 56 10.44 0.30 6.50
N TYR A 57 9.18 0.15 6.13
CA TYR A 57 8.48 -1.14 6.27
C TYR A 57 9.15 -2.26 5.46
N LEU A 58 9.62 -1.96 4.24
CA LEU A 58 10.37 -2.93 3.43
C LEU A 58 11.74 -3.23 4.02
N SER A 59 12.46 -2.22 4.52
CA SER A 59 13.75 -2.37 5.21
C SER A 59 13.63 -3.30 6.42
N ILE A 60 12.65 -3.05 7.31
CA ILE A 60 12.41 -3.90 8.49
C ILE A 60 12.03 -5.32 8.05
N ALA A 61 11.17 -5.45 7.04
CA ALA A 61 10.77 -6.77 6.53
C ALA A 61 11.96 -7.56 5.98
N GLN A 62 12.92 -6.92 5.32
CA GLN A 62 14.11 -7.55 4.74
C GLN A 62 15.21 -7.82 5.78
N ASN A 63 15.56 -6.79 6.55
CA ASN A 63 16.81 -6.75 7.33
C ASN A 63 16.56 -6.80 8.84
N GLY A 64 15.31 -6.61 9.28
CA GLY A 64 14.98 -6.38 10.69
C GLY A 64 15.13 -4.92 11.06
N TYR A 65 14.86 -4.60 12.32
CA TYR A 65 14.92 -3.22 12.81
C TYR A 65 16.35 -2.67 12.81
N TYR A 66 16.48 -1.43 12.34
CA TYR A 66 17.70 -0.65 12.38
C TYR A 66 17.47 0.75 12.97
N GLN A 67 18.47 1.62 12.87
CA GLN A 67 18.41 2.99 13.36
C GLN A 67 17.27 3.77 12.68
N TYR A 68 16.52 4.54 13.48
CA TYR A 68 15.38 5.38 13.07
C TYR A 68 14.09 4.65 12.68
N GLU A 69 13.97 3.35 12.97
CA GLU A 69 12.79 2.55 12.65
C GLU A 69 11.89 2.24 13.87
N GLN A 70 12.19 2.83 15.04
CA GLN A 70 11.48 2.56 16.30
C GLN A 70 9.99 2.97 16.27
N ALA A 71 9.60 3.84 15.34
CA ALA A 71 8.22 4.28 15.17
C ALA A 71 7.32 3.24 14.45
N PHE A 72 7.90 2.22 13.83
CA PHE A 72 7.16 1.26 13.01
C PHE A 72 6.82 0.00 13.80
N PHE A 73 5.54 -0.34 13.90
CA PHE A 73 5.08 -1.51 14.64
C PHE A 73 5.39 -2.81 13.89
N PRO A 74 5.70 -3.92 14.59
CA PRO A 74 6.32 -5.10 13.98
C PRO A 74 5.37 -5.96 13.14
N LEU A 75 4.06 -5.89 13.39
CA LEU A 75 3.11 -6.82 12.77
C LEU A 75 3.13 -6.73 11.24
N TYR A 76 3.13 -5.52 10.68
CA TYR A 76 3.09 -5.36 9.23
C TYR A 76 4.39 -5.83 8.55
N PRO A 77 5.61 -5.40 8.96
CA PRO A 77 6.87 -5.99 8.49
C PRO A 77 6.97 -7.51 8.63
N MET A 78 6.47 -8.07 9.74
CA MET A 78 6.48 -9.52 9.96
C MET A 78 5.60 -10.24 8.94
N LEU A 79 4.40 -9.72 8.64
CA LEU A 79 3.52 -10.27 7.61
C LEU A 79 4.15 -10.16 6.22
N ILE A 80 4.80 -9.03 5.91
CA ILE A 80 5.54 -8.84 4.65
C ILE A 80 6.61 -9.91 4.51
N ARG A 81 7.47 -10.09 5.54
CA ARG A 81 8.55 -11.09 5.52
C ARG A 81 7.99 -12.50 5.33
N LEU A 82 6.93 -12.84 6.06
CA LEU A 82 6.30 -14.16 5.96
C LEU A 82 5.81 -14.43 4.54
N LEU A 83 5.07 -13.50 3.94
CA LEU A 83 4.53 -13.66 2.58
C LEU A 83 5.64 -13.62 1.51
N ALA A 84 6.67 -12.79 1.69
CA ALA A 84 7.78 -12.67 0.75
C ALA A 84 8.54 -13.98 0.57
N ASN A 85 8.65 -14.80 1.62
CA ASN A 85 9.23 -16.14 1.53
C ASN A 85 8.48 -17.08 0.56
N PHE A 86 7.20 -16.81 0.27
CA PHE A 86 6.39 -17.53 -0.71
C PHE A 86 6.31 -16.83 -2.08
N MET A 87 6.88 -15.64 -2.22
CA MET A 87 6.83 -14.82 -3.44
C MET A 87 8.23 -14.51 -3.97
N ASP A 88 9.15 -15.49 -3.96
CA ASP A 88 10.54 -15.35 -4.43
C ASP A 88 11.28 -14.15 -3.80
N LYS A 89 11.01 -13.89 -2.51
CA LYS A 89 11.54 -12.74 -1.76
C LYS A 89 11.15 -11.38 -2.34
N ASN A 90 10.00 -11.28 -3.02
CA ASN A 90 9.48 -10.00 -3.50
C ASN A 90 8.72 -9.25 -2.40
N TYR A 91 9.47 -8.57 -1.54
CA TYR A 91 8.93 -7.82 -0.39
C TYR A 91 7.96 -6.71 -0.80
N LEU A 92 8.18 -6.03 -1.93
CA LEU A 92 7.28 -4.97 -2.39
C LEU A 92 5.91 -5.53 -2.77
N LEU A 93 5.87 -6.58 -3.61
CA LEU A 93 4.60 -7.19 -4.00
C LEU A 93 3.88 -7.80 -2.79
N SER A 94 4.62 -8.41 -1.86
CA SER A 94 4.04 -8.90 -0.61
C SER A 94 3.43 -7.77 0.22
N ALA A 95 4.15 -6.66 0.39
CA ALA A 95 3.66 -5.48 1.11
C ALA A 95 2.41 -4.88 0.48
N LEU A 96 2.41 -4.71 -0.85
CA LEU A 96 1.24 -4.22 -1.57
C LEU A 96 0.07 -5.20 -1.45
N PHE A 97 0.29 -6.50 -1.64
CA PHE A 97 -0.78 -7.50 -1.53
C PHE A 97 -1.45 -7.46 -0.16
N ILE A 98 -0.66 -7.46 0.92
CA ILE A 98 -1.17 -7.40 2.30
C ILE A 98 -1.94 -6.09 2.52
N SER A 99 -1.40 -4.94 2.12
CA SER A 99 -2.07 -3.65 2.29
C SER A 99 -3.42 -3.59 1.57
N HIS A 100 -3.49 -4.06 0.33
CA HIS A 100 -4.74 -4.07 -0.44
C HIS A 100 -5.76 -5.05 0.14
N LEU A 101 -5.31 -6.23 0.58
CA LEU A 101 -6.19 -7.23 1.20
C LEU A 101 -6.82 -6.70 2.50
N PHE A 102 -6.00 -6.13 3.40
CA PHE A 102 -6.49 -5.59 4.67
C PHE A 102 -7.31 -4.33 4.49
N PHE A 103 -6.97 -3.47 3.52
CA PHE A 103 -7.79 -2.29 3.20
C PHE A 103 -9.16 -2.68 2.63
N LEU A 104 -9.22 -3.63 1.69
CA LEU A 104 -10.50 -4.11 1.17
C LEU A 104 -11.33 -4.79 2.28
N GLY A 105 -10.68 -5.60 3.12
CA GLY A 105 -11.31 -6.24 4.29
C GLY A 105 -11.88 -5.22 5.27
N SER A 106 -11.15 -4.14 5.57
CA SER A 106 -11.60 -3.10 6.48
C SER A 106 -12.79 -2.33 5.90
N LEU A 107 -12.77 -1.98 4.60
CA LEU A 107 -13.90 -1.35 3.92
C LEU A 107 -15.17 -2.23 3.95
N ILE A 108 -15.01 -3.54 3.74
CA ILE A 108 -16.12 -4.50 3.81
C ILE A 108 -16.73 -4.52 5.22
N ILE A 109 -15.90 -4.60 6.26
CA ILE A 109 -16.35 -4.63 7.65
C ILE A 109 -17.02 -3.29 8.00
N PHE A 110 -16.40 -2.18 7.64
CA PHE A 110 -16.92 -0.84 7.89
C PHE A 110 -18.29 -0.63 7.22
N TYR A 111 -18.45 -1.02 5.95
CA TYR A 111 -19.74 -0.98 5.26
C TYR A 111 -20.82 -1.80 5.97
N LYS A 112 -20.48 -3.00 6.46
CA LYS A 112 -21.40 -3.85 7.23
C LYS A 112 -21.80 -3.21 8.56
N LEU A 113 -20.85 -2.58 9.26
CA LEU A 113 -21.12 -1.85 10.50
C LEU A 113 -22.05 -0.66 10.26
N LEU A 114 -21.81 0.13 9.22
CA LEU A 114 -22.68 1.25 8.87
C LEU A 114 -24.09 0.79 8.49
N LYS A 115 -24.24 -0.27 7.68
CA LYS A 115 -25.56 -0.83 7.36
C LYS A 115 -26.34 -1.36 8.57
N LYS A 116 -25.65 -1.69 9.67
CA LYS A 116 -26.30 -2.14 10.91
C LYS A 116 -26.90 -0.97 11.69
N GLN A 117 -26.29 0.21 11.61
CA GLN A 117 -26.64 1.38 12.42
C GLN A 117 -27.39 2.47 11.64
N PHE A 118 -27.23 2.52 10.33
CA PHE A 118 -27.71 3.60 9.47
C PHE A 118 -28.38 3.06 8.20
N SER A 119 -29.00 3.98 7.45
CA SER A 119 -29.61 3.66 6.16
C SER A 119 -28.56 3.23 5.13
N GLU A 120 -28.99 2.50 4.11
CA GLU A 120 -28.10 2.10 3.01
C GLU A 120 -27.54 3.31 2.23
N GLY A 121 -28.26 4.43 2.21
CA GLY A 121 -27.76 5.68 1.63
C GLY A 121 -26.52 6.19 2.38
N VAL A 122 -26.56 6.21 3.72
CA VAL A 122 -25.41 6.62 4.55
C VAL A 122 -24.25 5.66 4.41
N ALA A 123 -24.51 4.34 4.34
CA ALA A 123 -23.45 3.36 4.16
C ALA A 123 -22.76 3.43 2.79
N ARG A 124 -23.37 4.09 1.80
CA ARG A 124 -22.85 4.24 0.43
C ARG A 124 -22.33 5.66 0.12
N TRP A 125 -22.57 6.62 1.00
CA TRP A 125 -22.09 8.00 0.85
C TRP A 125 -20.58 8.07 1.08
#